data_AF-A0A957J9Z5-F1
#
_entry.id   AF-A0A957J9Z5-F1
#
_cell.length_a   1.000
_cell.length_b   1.000
_cell.length_c   1.000
_cell.angle_alpha   90.00
_cell.angle_beta   90.00
_cell.angle_gamma   90.00
#
_symmetry.space_group_name_H-M   'P 1'
#
loop_
_entity.id
_entity.type
_entity.pdbx_description
1 polymer ?
#
loop_
_entity_poly.entity_id
_entity_poly.type
_entity_poly.pdbx_seq_one_letter_code
_entity_poly.pdbx_strand_id
1 'polypeptide(L)'
;GMALTVLNSILLGIWAFVWHRPVLTYGSLSLLAFALWQFCRAAQLPAAQTLATMALFALCLASLGHSWQLLRRQELAPPTWLALWAPAARHLSWLLGGASLVATLVLLPNAFLSPPLGRHLSQRYLILSLAECGLLWLVVATAYKRVRLAYAALLLILGAWLLAARWWLPWQDNQLFAGPAGLYLLAISWLEWTYGERRLALWLERAGLVLLLGSVFWQSFGPWGSFYALLMIVEGLLLVWAGSWRRLRRLLYIGVLTVILAVAGQLVEPLLALNSFVLLLLGAGLVGLGVALERRLEKLRGFSKEVRQLMESWE
;
A
#
# COMPACT_ATOMS: atom_id res chain seq x y z
N GLY A 1 0.30 -6.33 40.71
CA GLY A 1 -0.03 -7.16 39.54
C GLY A 1 1.13 -7.23 38.56
N MET A 2 1.32 -6.19 37.74
CA MET A 2 2.35 -6.16 36.68
C MET A 2 3.78 -6.46 37.16
N ALA A 3 4.22 -5.86 38.27
CA ALA A 3 5.58 -6.12 38.78
C ALA A 3 5.81 -7.61 39.08
N LEU A 4 4.78 -8.30 39.59
CA LEU A 4 4.84 -9.74 39.88
C LEU A 4 4.88 -10.57 38.59
N THR A 5 4.12 -10.19 37.56
CA THR A 5 4.14 -10.91 36.27
C THR A 5 5.47 -10.73 35.53
N VAL A 6 6.06 -9.54 35.58
CA VAL A 6 7.42 -9.27 35.08
C VAL A 6 8.46 -10.08 35.87
N LEU A 7 8.39 -10.07 37.21
CA LEU A 7 9.30 -10.86 38.05
C LEU A 7 9.22 -12.36 37.71
N ASN A 8 8.00 -12.89 37.58
CA ASN A 8 7.79 -14.29 37.20
C ASN A 8 8.30 -14.59 35.78
N SER A 9 8.15 -13.66 34.83
CA SER A 9 8.72 -13.77 33.49
C SER A 9 10.24 -13.85 33.52
N ILE A 10 10.90 -13.00 34.33
CA ILE A 10 12.36 -13.01 34.52
C ILE A 10 12.82 -14.30 35.17
N LEU A 11 12.17 -14.75 36.25
CA LEU A 11 12.50 -16.01 36.94
C LEU A 11 12.37 -17.21 36.01
N LEU A 12 11.28 -17.31 35.23
CA LEU A 12 11.14 -18.36 34.21
C LEU A 12 12.21 -18.27 33.13
N GLY A 13 12.62 -17.05 32.75
CA GLY A 13 13.69 -16.84 31.78
C GLY A 13 15.05 -17.32 32.30
N ILE A 14 15.35 -17.05 33.57
CA ILE A 14 16.55 -17.55 34.26
C ILE A 14 16.51 -19.08 34.32
N TRP A 15 15.38 -19.68 34.70
CA TRP A 15 15.26 -21.14 34.73
C TRP A 15 15.35 -21.78 33.34
N ALA A 16 14.80 -21.13 32.31
CA ALA A 16 14.95 -21.57 30.93
C ALA A 16 16.43 -21.61 30.50
N PHE A 17 17.21 -20.61 30.92
CA PHE A 17 18.63 -20.52 30.68
C PHE A 17 19.41 -21.60 31.45
N VAL A 18 19.18 -21.74 32.77
CA VAL A 18 19.91 -22.69 33.61
C VAL A 18 19.62 -24.14 33.19
N TRP A 19 18.36 -24.49 32.93
CA TRP A 19 17.96 -25.88 32.63
C TRP A 19 17.89 -26.21 31.14
N HIS A 20 18.17 -25.26 30.25
CA HIS A 20 18.14 -25.45 28.80
C HIS A 20 16.80 -26.04 28.28
N ARG A 21 15.68 -25.73 28.94
CA ARG A 21 14.35 -26.25 28.56
C ARG A 21 13.60 -25.23 27.69
N PRO A 22 13.35 -25.52 26.40
CA PRO A 22 12.71 -24.55 25.50
C PRO A 22 11.29 -24.18 25.95
N VAL A 23 10.56 -25.10 26.58
CA VAL A 23 9.18 -24.85 27.07
C VAL A 23 9.12 -23.66 28.04
N LEU A 24 10.16 -23.50 28.89
CA LEU A 24 10.21 -22.39 29.85
C LEU A 24 10.40 -21.02 29.16
N THR A 25 11.04 -20.99 27.98
CA THR A 25 11.15 -19.75 27.18
C THR A 25 9.79 -19.28 26.67
N TYR A 26 8.90 -20.20 26.27
CA TYR A 26 7.51 -19.86 25.89
C TYR A 26 6.73 -19.29 27.07
N GLY A 27 6.87 -19.90 28.25
CA GLY A 27 6.23 -19.40 29.47
C GLY A 27 6.72 -17.99 29.83
N SER A 28 8.03 -17.76 29.83
CA SER A 28 8.64 -16.46 30.11
C SER A 28 8.15 -15.37 29.15
N LEU A 29 8.21 -15.61 27.85
CA LEU A 29 7.78 -14.63 26.84
C LEU A 29 6.26 -14.40 26.86
N SER A 30 5.45 -15.42 27.13
CA SER A 30 3.99 -15.28 27.26
C SER A 30 3.62 -14.43 28.48
N LEU A 31 4.32 -14.62 29.61
CA LEU A 31 4.15 -13.77 30.79
C LEU A 31 4.58 -12.32 30.52
N LEU A 32 5.63 -12.12 29.72
CA LEU A 32 6.06 -10.78 29.33
C LEU A 32 5.02 -10.06 28.47
N ALA A 33 4.45 -10.76 27.48
CA ALA A 33 3.34 -10.24 26.67
C ALA A 33 2.10 -9.92 27.54
N PHE A 34 1.79 -10.79 28.50
CA PHE A 34 0.70 -10.57 29.45
C PHE A 34 0.96 -9.39 30.39
N ALA A 35 2.20 -9.23 30.87
CA ALA A 35 2.60 -8.08 31.67
C ALA A 35 2.46 -6.76 30.89
N LEU A 36 2.85 -6.77 29.60
CA LEU A 36 2.67 -5.62 28.72
C LEU A 36 1.18 -5.29 28.51
N TRP A 37 0.31 -6.31 28.38
CA TRP A 37 -1.13 -6.10 28.30
C TRP A 37 -1.70 -5.52 29.61
N GLN A 38 -1.27 -6.04 30.76
CA GLN A 38 -1.64 -5.50 32.08
C GLN A 38 -1.19 -4.05 32.23
N PHE A 39 0.01 -3.70 31.77
CA PHE A 39 0.51 -2.32 31.75
C PHE A 39 -0.42 -1.41 30.95
N CYS A 40 -0.77 -1.82 29.72
CA CYS A 40 -1.66 -1.03 28.86
C CYS A 40 -3.04 -0.83 29.50
N ARG A 41 -3.57 -1.86 30.17
CA ARG A 41 -4.84 -1.77 30.93
C ARG A 41 -4.74 -0.86 32.15
N ALA A 42 -3.67 -0.97 32.93
CA ALA A 42 -3.45 -0.16 34.13
C ALA A 42 -3.26 1.32 33.79
N ALA A 43 -2.56 1.62 32.70
CA ALA A 43 -2.39 2.96 32.16
C ALA A 43 -3.64 3.48 31.41
N GLN A 44 -4.74 2.71 31.37
CA GLN A 44 -6.00 3.05 30.70
C GLN A 44 -5.79 3.45 29.22
N LEU A 45 -4.83 2.81 28.54
CA LEU A 45 -4.54 3.14 27.15
C LEU A 45 -5.73 2.78 26.26
N PRO A 46 -6.05 3.60 25.24
CA PRO A 46 -7.05 3.25 24.23
C PRO A 46 -6.76 1.89 23.59
N ALA A 47 -7.82 1.17 23.18
CA ALA A 47 -7.69 -0.14 22.55
C ALA A 47 -6.74 -0.10 21.33
N ALA A 48 -6.85 0.93 20.48
CA ALA A 48 -5.97 1.11 19.34
C ALA A 48 -4.48 1.25 19.75
N GLN A 49 -4.20 2.00 20.82
CA GLN A 49 -2.83 2.15 21.34
C GLN A 49 -2.29 0.83 21.89
N THR A 50 -3.14 0.05 22.56
CA THR A 50 -2.78 -1.30 23.03
C THR A 50 -2.45 -2.23 21.87
N LEU A 51 -3.16 -2.14 20.75
CA LEU A 51 -2.87 -2.95 19.56
C LEU A 51 -1.53 -2.59 18.92
N ALA A 52 -1.24 -1.29 18.80
CA ALA A 52 0.05 -0.81 18.33
C ALA A 52 1.18 -1.29 19.26
N THR A 53 1.06 -1.13 20.58
CA THR A 53 2.11 -1.60 21.50
C THR A 53 2.33 -3.12 21.43
N MET A 54 1.28 -3.91 21.23
CA MET A 54 1.41 -5.36 20.99
C MET A 54 2.06 -5.68 19.64
N ALA A 55 1.73 -4.96 18.58
CA ALA A 55 2.32 -5.14 17.25
C ALA A 55 3.81 -4.77 17.24
N LEU A 56 4.19 -3.66 17.88
CA LEU A 56 5.58 -3.27 18.10
C LEU A 56 6.36 -4.34 18.88
N PHE A 57 5.79 -4.85 19.97
CA PHE A 57 6.42 -5.91 20.75
C PHE A 57 6.60 -7.19 19.92
N ALA A 58 5.60 -7.57 19.14
CA ALA A 58 5.69 -8.68 18.20
C ALA A 58 6.78 -8.45 17.14
N LEU A 59 6.91 -7.23 16.61
CA LEU A 59 7.95 -6.87 15.65
C LEU A 59 9.36 -6.99 16.25
N CYS A 60 9.55 -6.55 17.50
CA CYS A 60 10.80 -6.74 18.24
C CYS A 60 11.13 -8.23 18.42
N LEU A 61 10.16 -9.06 18.79
CA LEU A 61 10.35 -10.51 18.89
C LEU A 61 10.66 -11.16 17.54
N ALA A 62 9.98 -10.74 16.46
CA ALA A 62 10.20 -11.24 15.11
C ALA A 62 11.60 -10.89 14.61
N SER A 63 12.04 -9.64 14.78
CA SER A 63 13.37 -9.19 14.37
C SER A 63 14.48 -9.93 15.12
N LEU A 64 14.36 -10.11 16.44
CA LEU A 64 15.30 -10.93 17.23
C LEU A 64 15.29 -12.40 16.79
N GLY A 65 14.10 -13.00 16.64
CA GLY A 65 13.96 -14.41 16.26
C GLY A 65 14.43 -14.72 14.85
N HIS A 66 14.27 -13.78 13.90
CA HIS A 66 14.60 -13.98 12.48
C HIS A 66 15.98 -13.49 12.08
N SER A 67 16.50 -12.40 12.67
CA SER A 67 17.91 -11.99 12.49
C SER A 67 18.85 -13.16 12.83
N TRP A 68 18.45 -13.97 13.81
CA TRP A 68 19.19 -15.17 14.18
C TRP A 68 19.26 -16.24 13.10
N GLN A 69 18.14 -16.46 12.43
CA GLN A 69 18.08 -17.39 11.32
C GLN A 69 18.94 -16.91 10.14
N LEU A 70 19.07 -15.59 9.96
CA LEU A 70 19.95 -15.00 8.97
C LEU A 70 21.43 -15.18 9.35
N LEU A 71 21.81 -14.93 10.61
CA LEU A 71 23.17 -15.16 11.10
C LEU A 71 23.59 -16.63 10.98
N ARG A 72 22.69 -17.56 11.29
CA ARG A 72 22.96 -19.00 11.12
C ARG A 72 23.24 -19.41 9.67
N ARG A 73 22.70 -18.68 8.68
CA ARG A 73 23.00 -18.92 7.26
C ARG A 73 24.39 -18.44 6.85
N GLN A 74 25.00 -17.56 7.63
CA GLN A 74 26.38 -17.08 7.42
C GLN A 74 27.41 -17.94 8.16
N GLU A 75 27.03 -19.16 8.58
CA GLU A 75 27.89 -20.12 9.30
C GLU A 75 28.46 -19.61 10.64
N LEU A 76 27.98 -18.46 11.13
CA LEU A 76 28.30 -17.98 12.47
C LEU A 76 27.55 -18.84 13.48
N ALA A 77 28.30 -19.64 14.26
CA ALA A 77 27.75 -20.51 15.28
C ALA A 77 27.06 -19.69 16.40
N PRO A 78 25.73 -19.82 16.56
CA PRO A 78 24.99 -19.34 17.71
C PRO A 78 25.66 -19.64 19.06
N PRO A 79 25.73 -18.72 20.05
CA PRO A 79 25.85 -19.19 21.41
C PRO A 79 24.56 -19.94 21.76
N THR A 80 24.73 -21.06 22.45
CA THR A 80 23.68 -22.07 22.71
C THR A 80 22.45 -21.48 23.40
N TRP A 81 22.64 -20.50 24.27
CA TRP A 81 21.56 -19.83 24.98
C TRP A 81 20.62 -19.09 24.02
N LEU A 82 21.12 -18.37 23.01
CA LEU A 82 20.29 -17.67 22.02
C LEU A 82 19.44 -18.63 21.18
N ALA A 83 19.99 -19.81 20.87
CA ALA A 83 19.29 -20.83 20.11
C ALA A 83 18.02 -21.35 20.83
N LEU A 84 18.00 -21.30 22.18
CA LEU A 84 16.82 -21.69 22.97
C LEU A 84 15.65 -20.71 22.80
N TRP A 85 15.93 -19.41 22.68
CA TRP A 85 14.90 -18.36 22.64
C TRP A 85 14.30 -18.14 21.25
N ALA A 86 15.07 -18.39 20.18
CA ALA A 86 14.67 -18.08 18.82
C ALA A 86 13.35 -18.76 18.36
N PRO A 87 13.08 -20.05 18.65
CA PRO A 87 11.78 -20.66 18.32
C PRO A 87 10.61 -19.98 19.03
N ALA A 88 10.72 -19.77 20.34
CA ALA A 88 9.64 -19.17 21.13
C ALA A 88 9.34 -17.74 20.71
N ALA A 89 10.37 -16.92 20.48
CA ALA A 89 10.22 -15.55 19.97
C ALA A 89 9.49 -15.53 18.62
N ARG A 90 9.83 -16.43 17.69
CA ARG A 90 9.16 -16.53 16.38
C ARG A 90 7.68 -16.89 16.52
N HIS A 91 7.36 -17.97 17.24
CA HIS A 91 5.96 -18.40 17.39
C HIS A 91 5.11 -17.34 18.10
N LEU A 92 5.63 -16.74 19.17
CA LEU A 92 4.92 -15.70 19.89
C LEU A 92 4.75 -14.44 19.03
N SER A 93 5.76 -14.05 18.24
CA SER A 93 5.64 -12.92 17.32
C SER A 93 4.53 -13.12 16.27
N TRP A 94 4.37 -14.34 15.75
CA TRP A 94 3.31 -14.66 14.80
C TRP A 94 1.92 -14.60 15.45
N LEU A 95 1.79 -15.16 16.66
CA LEU A 95 0.53 -15.14 17.40
C LEU A 95 0.12 -13.71 17.75
N LEU A 96 1.03 -12.92 18.33
CA LEU A 96 0.75 -11.54 18.73
C LEU A 96 0.55 -10.62 17.51
N GLY A 97 1.38 -10.75 16.48
CA GLY A 97 1.25 -9.99 15.24
C GLY A 97 -0.04 -10.32 14.48
N GLY A 98 -0.39 -11.61 14.39
CA GLY A 98 -1.64 -12.06 13.79
C GLY A 98 -2.87 -11.57 14.55
N ALA A 99 -2.87 -11.71 15.88
CA ALA A 99 -3.96 -11.22 16.73
C ALA A 99 -4.12 -9.70 16.64
N SER A 100 -3.01 -8.94 16.69
CA SER A 100 -3.04 -7.48 16.55
C SER A 100 -3.55 -7.04 15.18
N LEU A 101 -3.12 -7.71 14.10
CA LEU A 101 -3.60 -7.44 12.75
C LEU A 101 -5.11 -7.67 12.63
N VAL A 102 -5.61 -8.83 13.08
CA VAL A 102 -7.05 -9.15 13.05
C VAL A 102 -7.86 -8.11 13.84
N ALA A 103 -7.42 -7.79 15.06
CA ALA A 103 -8.11 -6.78 15.88
C ALA A 103 -8.07 -5.38 15.23
N THR A 104 -6.95 -5.01 14.61
CA THR A 104 -6.81 -3.73 13.89
C THR A 104 -7.79 -3.66 12.72
N LEU A 105 -7.90 -4.74 11.93
CA LEU A 105 -8.83 -4.83 10.80
C LEU A 105 -10.30 -4.78 11.26
N VAL A 106 -10.64 -5.37 12.41
CA VAL A 106 -12.00 -5.30 12.99
C VAL A 106 -12.35 -3.87 13.43
N LEU A 107 -11.39 -3.10 13.94
CA LEU A 107 -11.63 -1.72 14.39
C LEU A 107 -11.60 -0.69 13.26
N LEU A 108 -11.00 -1.03 12.11
CA LEU A 108 -10.76 -0.12 11.00
C LEU A 108 -12.04 0.47 10.37
N PRO A 109 -13.13 -0.29 10.13
CA PRO A 109 -14.38 0.27 9.60
C PRO A 109 -14.98 1.34 10.51
N ASN A 110 -14.95 1.12 11.82
CA ASN A 110 -15.47 2.08 12.80
C ASN A 110 -14.65 3.39 12.80
N ALA A 111 -13.34 3.28 12.62
CA ALA A 111 -12.45 4.44 12.49
C ALA A 111 -12.70 5.21 11.18
N PHE A 112 -13.11 4.50 10.12
CA PHE A 112 -13.40 5.07 8.81
C PHE A 112 -14.74 5.82 8.76
N LEU A 113 -15.76 5.30 9.44
CA LEU A 113 -17.10 5.90 9.48
C LEU A 113 -17.22 7.06 10.48
N SER A 114 -16.29 7.17 11.44
CA SER A 114 -16.33 8.23 12.45
C SER A 114 -15.87 9.58 11.87
N PRO A 115 -16.58 10.69 12.16
CA PRO A 115 -16.12 12.02 11.75
C PRO A 115 -14.76 12.36 12.38
N PRO A 116 -13.92 13.16 11.71
CA PRO A 116 -12.54 13.46 12.13
C PRO A 116 -12.45 14.26 13.44
N LEU A 117 -13.54 14.88 13.89
CA LEU A 117 -13.56 15.73 15.08
C LEU A 117 -13.46 14.88 16.36
N GLY A 118 -12.25 14.81 16.94
CA GLY A 118 -12.01 14.34 18.31
C GLY A 118 -11.36 12.97 18.48
N ARG A 119 -11.00 12.24 17.39
CA ARG A 119 -10.43 10.87 17.45
C ARG A 119 -9.07 10.70 16.76
N HIS A 120 -8.33 11.78 16.55
CA HIS A 120 -7.02 11.75 15.88
C HIS A 120 -6.03 10.74 16.52
N LEU A 121 -6.09 10.58 17.85
CA LEU A 121 -5.22 9.64 18.57
C LEU A 121 -5.56 8.17 18.31
N SER A 122 -6.83 7.77 18.26
CA SER A 122 -7.17 6.37 18.00
C SER A 122 -6.85 5.96 16.56
N GLN A 123 -7.12 6.86 15.60
CA GLN A 123 -6.74 6.66 14.20
C GLN A 123 -5.22 6.50 14.05
N ARG A 124 -4.45 7.26 14.85
CA ARG A 124 -3.00 7.17 14.88
C ARG A 124 -2.49 5.79 15.18
N TYR A 125 -2.98 5.21 16.25
CA TYR A 125 -2.49 3.92 16.68
C TYR A 125 -2.96 2.78 15.78
N LEU A 126 -4.11 2.91 15.11
CA LEU A 126 -4.53 1.94 14.08
C LEU A 126 -3.59 1.94 12.87
N ILE A 127 -3.20 3.13 12.39
CA ILE A 127 -2.20 3.28 11.32
C ILE A 127 -0.87 2.64 11.76
N LEU A 128 -0.38 2.99 12.95
CA LEU A 128 0.89 2.47 13.46
C LEU A 128 0.86 0.95 13.60
N SER A 129 -0.21 0.40 14.18
CA SER A 129 -0.39 -1.05 14.30
C SER A 129 -0.34 -1.75 12.94
N LEU A 130 -0.98 -1.17 11.92
CA LEU A 130 -1.02 -1.74 10.57
C LEU A 130 0.36 -1.66 9.88
N ALA A 131 1.09 -0.56 10.07
CA ALA A 131 2.46 -0.40 9.59
C ALA A 131 3.44 -1.37 10.29
N GLU A 132 3.36 -1.50 11.62
CA GLU A 132 4.18 -2.41 12.42
C GLU A 132 3.91 -3.87 12.08
N CYS A 133 2.63 -4.26 11.90
CA CYS A 133 2.28 -5.58 11.39
C CYS A 133 2.85 -5.80 9.97
N GLY A 134 2.77 -4.80 9.11
CA GLY A 134 3.37 -4.84 7.77
C GLY A 134 4.89 -5.08 7.83
N LEU A 135 5.61 -4.34 8.67
CA LEU A 135 7.05 -4.53 8.88
C LEU A 135 7.36 -5.92 9.47
N LEU A 136 6.55 -6.41 10.41
CA LEU A 136 6.71 -7.74 10.99
C LEU A 136 6.62 -8.81 9.91
N TRP A 137 5.57 -8.76 9.09
CA TRP A 137 5.39 -9.73 8.01
C TRP A 137 6.46 -9.60 6.92
N LEU A 138 7.04 -8.41 6.73
CA LEU A 138 8.18 -8.22 5.84
C LEU A 138 9.43 -8.93 6.38
N VAL A 139 9.72 -8.81 7.68
CA VAL A 139 10.82 -9.55 8.34
C VAL A 139 10.62 -11.06 8.24
N VAL A 140 9.39 -11.54 8.43
CA VAL A 140 9.06 -12.95 8.24
C VAL A 140 9.27 -13.37 6.78
N ALA A 141 8.80 -12.56 5.82
CA ALA A 141 8.91 -12.86 4.40
C ALA A 141 10.38 -12.98 3.95
N THR A 142 11.26 -12.08 4.40
CA THR A 142 12.69 -12.11 4.07
C THR A 142 13.39 -13.33 4.70
N ALA A 143 13.08 -13.64 5.97
CA ALA A 143 13.65 -14.79 6.66
C ALA A 143 13.31 -16.12 5.97
N TYR A 144 12.04 -16.30 5.58
CA TYR A 144 11.57 -17.54 4.93
C TYR A 144 11.64 -17.53 3.40
N LYS A 145 12.13 -16.45 2.78
CA LYS A 145 12.14 -16.27 1.32
C LYS A 145 10.75 -16.47 0.69
N ARG A 146 9.69 -16.04 1.39
CA ARG A 146 8.30 -16.20 0.95
C ARG A 146 7.81 -14.92 0.29
N VAL A 147 7.97 -14.85 -1.03
CA VAL A 147 7.62 -13.67 -1.85
C VAL A 147 6.16 -13.25 -1.64
N ARG A 148 5.22 -14.20 -1.55
CA ARG A 148 3.78 -13.91 -1.30
C ARG A 148 3.54 -13.17 0.02
N LEU A 149 4.30 -13.48 1.08
CA LEU A 149 4.20 -12.78 2.35
C LEU A 149 4.78 -11.36 2.25
N ALA A 150 5.83 -11.15 1.44
CA ALA A 150 6.37 -9.83 1.19
C ALA A 150 5.31 -8.93 0.51
N TYR A 151 4.50 -9.48 -0.40
CA TYR A 151 3.39 -8.74 -0.99
C TYR A 151 2.31 -8.36 0.01
N ALA A 152 1.89 -9.29 0.87
CA ALA A 152 0.94 -8.98 1.92
C ALA A 152 1.49 -7.91 2.88
N ALA A 153 2.75 -8.02 3.26
CA ALA A 153 3.45 -7.06 4.11
C ALA A 153 3.50 -5.65 3.50
N LEU A 154 3.89 -5.55 2.22
CA LEU A 154 3.91 -4.29 1.48
C LEU A 154 2.51 -3.68 1.35
N LEU A 155 1.49 -4.50 1.12
CA LEU A 155 0.10 -4.04 1.06
C LEU A 155 -0.35 -3.47 2.40
N LEU A 156 0.05 -4.07 3.52
CA LEU A 156 -0.21 -3.52 4.86
C LEU A 156 0.50 -2.18 5.04
N ILE A 157 1.79 -2.07 4.74
CA ILE A 157 2.53 -0.81 4.86
C ILE A 157 1.90 0.29 3.99
N LEU A 158 1.53 -0.05 2.75
CA LEU A 158 0.86 0.87 1.83
C LEU A 158 -0.54 1.26 2.33
N GLY A 159 -1.30 0.31 2.87
CA GLY A 159 -2.61 0.57 3.47
C GLY A 159 -2.51 1.49 4.68
N ALA A 160 -1.51 1.28 5.55
CA ALA A 160 -1.22 2.16 6.67
C ALA A 160 -0.88 3.57 6.19
N TRP A 161 -0.04 3.67 5.15
CA TRP A 161 0.31 4.94 4.52
C TRP A 161 -0.91 5.66 3.92
N LEU A 162 -1.79 4.96 3.19
CA LEU A 162 -3.01 5.54 2.62
C LEU A 162 -3.94 6.10 3.71
N LEU A 163 -4.05 5.39 4.84
CA LEU A 163 -4.82 5.85 5.99
C LEU A 163 -4.16 7.08 6.67
N ALA A 164 -2.83 7.09 6.78
CA ALA A 164 -2.07 8.25 7.24
C ALA A 164 -2.30 9.47 6.33
N ALA A 165 -2.18 9.29 5.02
CA ALA A 165 -2.42 10.34 4.03
C ALA A 165 -3.84 10.91 4.13
N ARG A 166 -4.83 10.05 4.42
CA ARG A 166 -6.23 10.46 4.57
C ARG A 166 -6.52 11.27 5.84
N TRP A 167 -5.80 11.01 6.94
CA TRP A 167 -6.13 11.55 8.27
C TRP A 167 -5.11 12.54 8.84
N TRP A 168 -3.86 12.53 8.37
CA TRP A 168 -2.78 13.29 9.00
C TRP A 168 -2.08 14.27 8.10
N LEU A 169 -1.84 13.89 6.84
CA LEU A 169 -1.18 14.80 5.94
C LEU A 169 -2.19 15.87 5.54
N PRO A 170 -1.83 17.17 5.67
CA PRO A 170 -2.55 18.18 4.93
C PRO A 170 -2.52 17.73 3.46
N TRP A 171 -3.69 17.66 2.84
CA TRP A 171 -3.90 17.11 1.50
C TRP A 171 -2.95 17.67 0.42
N GLN A 172 -2.29 18.78 0.74
CA GLN A 172 -1.34 19.50 -0.09
C GLN A 172 -0.03 18.73 -0.36
N ASP A 173 0.38 17.75 0.46
CA ASP A 173 1.69 17.07 0.33
C ASP A 173 1.62 15.56 -0.03
N ASN A 174 0.46 15.05 -0.42
CA ASN A 174 0.27 13.61 -0.69
C ASN A 174 1.20 13.05 -1.81
N GLN A 175 1.51 13.82 -2.86
CA GLN A 175 2.30 13.32 -3.97
C GLN A 175 3.79 13.12 -3.68
N LEU A 176 4.37 13.86 -2.73
CA LEU A 176 5.75 13.64 -2.26
C LEU A 176 5.97 12.20 -1.77
N PHE A 177 4.91 11.57 -1.27
CA PHE A 177 4.94 10.21 -0.75
C PHE A 177 4.30 9.19 -1.70
N ALA A 178 3.23 9.57 -2.42
CA ALA A 178 2.57 8.70 -3.39
C ALA A 178 3.48 8.39 -4.59
N GLY A 179 4.28 9.36 -5.05
CA GLY A 179 5.18 9.20 -6.19
C GLY A 179 6.18 8.05 -5.98
N PRO A 180 7.03 8.09 -4.94
CA PRO A 180 7.99 7.01 -4.66
C PRO A 180 7.32 5.64 -4.46
N ALA A 181 6.19 5.58 -3.74
CA ALA A 181 5.46 4.35 -3.50
C ALA A 181 4.86 3.77 -4.81
N GLY A 182 4.29 4.62 -5.66
CA GLY A 182 3.75 4.22 -6.96
C GLY A 182 4.83 3.70 -7.90
N LEU A 183 5.96 4.43 -7.99
CA LEU A 183 7.13 3.99 -8.77
C LEU A 183 7.71 2.67 -8.25
N TYR A 184 7.76 2.48 -6.94
CA TYR A 184 8.21 1.23 -6.34
C TYR A 184 7.30 0.04 -6.71
N LEU A 185 5.98 0.21 -6.65
CA LEU A 185 5.02 -0.81 -7.08
C LEU A 185 5.15 -1.14 -8.57
N LEU A 186 5.40 -0.13 -9.41
CA LEU A 186 5.68 -0.31 -10.84
C LEU A 186 7.01 -1.03 -11.11
N ALA A 187 8.03 -0.78 -10.30
CA ALA A 187 9.31 -1.47 -10.40
C ALA A 187 9.16 -2.95 -10.01
N ILE A 188 8.46 -3.24 -8.91
CA ILE A 188 8.17 -4.61 -8.50
C ILE A 188 7.30 -5.32 -9.53
N SER A 189 6.26 -4.66 -10.06
CA SER A 189 5.40 -5.28 -11.07
C SER A 189 6.19 -5.71 -12.30
N TRP A 190 7.16 -4.88 -12.71
CA TRP A 190 8.08 -5.21 -13.79
C TRP A 190 8.96 -6.42 -13.45
N LEU A 191 9.53 -6.49 -12.24
CA LEU A 191 10.30 -7.65 -11.80
C LEU A 191 9.46 -8.94 -11.78
N GLU A 192 8.24 -8.88 -11.24
CA GLU A 192 7.32 -10.03 -11.20
C GLU A 192 6.91 -10.50 -12.60
N TRP A 193 6.81 -9.57 -13.54
CA TRP A 193 6.61 -9.91 -14.94
C TRP A 193 7.80 -10.71 -15.50
N THR A 194 9.03 -10.34 -15.15
CA THR A 194 10.24 -11.07 -15.56
C THR A 194 10.35 -12.45 -14.91
N TYR A 195 9.82 -12.62 -13.69
CA TYR A 195 9.76 -13.93 -13.00
C TYR A 195 8.61 -14.83 -13.45
N GLY A 196 7.72 -14.36 -14.35
CA GLY A 196 6.66 -15.16 -14.96
C GLY A 196 5.29 -15.08 -14.28
N GLU A 197 5.16 -14.39 -13.14
CA GLU A 197 3.91 -14.25 -12.39
C GLU A 197 3.04 -13.11 -12.92
N ARG A 198 2.53 -13.28 -14.16
CA ARG A 198 1.80 -12.24 -14.91
C ARG A 198 0.59 -11.66 -14.16
N ARG A 199 -0.14 -12.48 -13.41
CA ARG A 199 -1.36 -12.04 -12.71
C ARG A 199 -1.00 -11.06 -11.60
N LEU A 200 0.04 -11.34 -10.84
CA LEU A 200 0.47 -10.50 -9.72
C LEU A 200 1.11 -9.21 -10.22
N ALA A 201 1.96 -9.30 -11.24
CA ALA A 201 2.53 -8.15 -11.94
C ALA A 201 1.43 -7.16 -12.37
N LEU A 202 0.34 -7.65 -12.99
CA LEU A 202 -0.77 -6.80 -13.40
C LEU A 202 -1.49 -6.11 -12.23
N TRP A 203 -1.66 -6.78 -11.10
CA TRP A 203 -2.28 -6.19 -9.92
C TRP A 203 -1.40 -5.09 -9.31
N LEU A 204 -0.09 -5.35 -9.21
CA LEU A 204 0.87 -4.37 -8.71
C LEU A 204 1.00 -3.17 -9.65
N GLU A 205 1.00 -3.41 -10.96
CA GLU A 205 1.01 -2.34 -11.97
C GLU A 205 -0.22 -1.45 -11.82
N ARG A 206 -1.42 -2.04 -11.70
CA ARG A 206 -2.66 -1.30 -11.47
C ARG A 206 -2.63 -0.52 -10.16
N ALA A 207 -2.18 -1.15 -9.08
CA ALA A 207 -2.08 -0.49 -7.77
C ALA A 207 -1.11 0.70 -7.83
N GLY A 208 0.06 0.51 -8.45
CA GLY A 208 1.04 1.58 -8.65
C GLY A 208 0.50 2.73 -9.49
N LEU A 209 -0.15 2.43 -10.61
CA LEU A 209 -0.77 3.45 -11.47
C LEU A 209 -1.90 4.21 -10.76
N VAL A 210 -2.78 3.50 -10.05
CA VAL A 210 -3.88 4.12 -9.28
C VAL A 210 -3.32 5.00 -8.16
N LEU A 211 -2.28 4.55 -7.47
CA LEU A 211 -1.65 5.33 -6.41
C LEU A 211 -1.02 6.61 -6.96
N LEU A 212 -0.24 6.48 -8.04
CA LEU A 212 0.50 7.56 -8.66
C LEU A 212 -0.49 8.55 -9.28
N LEU A 213 -1.24 8.12 -10.29
CA LEU A 213 -2.18 8.99 -11.03
C LEU A 213 -3.36 9.46 -10.18
N GLY A 214 -3.89 8.61 -9.30
CA GLY A 214 -5.02 8.95 -8.45
C GLY A 214 -4.65 10.01 -7.42
N SER A 215 -3.41 9.98 -6.90
CA SER A 215 -2.93 11.03 -5.99
C SER A 215 -2.84 12.39 -6.68
N VAL A 216 -2.23 12.44 -7.87
CA VAL A 216 -2.07 13.68 -8.65
C VAL A 216 -3.42 14.23 -9.10
N PHE A 217 -4.29 13.35 -9.61
CA PHE A 217 -5.63 13.71 -10.04
C PHE A 217 -6.41 14.36 -8.90
N TRP A 218 -6.38 13.77 -7.70
CA TRP A 218 -7.08 14.34 -6.56
C TRP A 218 -6.48 15.69 -6.14
N GLN A 219 -5.16 15.82 -6.14
CA GLN A 219 -4.49 17.08 -5.80
C GLN A 219 -4.70 18.19 -6.84
N SER A 220 -5.08 17.85 -8.07
CA SER A 220 -5.43 18.82 -9.12
C SER A 220 -6.65 19.69 -8.79
N PHE A 221 -7.47 19.29 -7.81
CA PHE A 221 -8.60 20.08 -7.30
C PHE A 221 -8.23 20.95 -6.07
N GLY A 222 -6.97 20.92 -5.63
CA GLY A 222 -6.49 21.68 -4.48
C GLY A 222 -6.03 23.10 -4.85
N PRO A 223 -5.52 23.87 -3.87
CA PRO A 223 -5.01 25.23 -4.09
C PRO A 223 -3.89 25.33 -5.13
N TRP A 224 -3.13 24.25 -5.31
CA TRP A 224 -2.04 24.12 -6.28
C TRP A 224 -2.47 23.31 -7.51
N GLY A 225 -3.77 23.34 -7.83
CA GLY A 225 -4.39 22.43 -8.79
C GLY A 225 -3.75 22.46 -10.18
N SER A 226 -3.38 23.64 -10.66
CA SER A 226 -2.72 23.83 -11.97
C SER A 226 -1.35 23.15 -12.05
N PHE A 227 -0.54 23.23 -10.99
CA PHE A 227 0.74 22.54 -10.91
C PHE A 227 0.55 21.02 -10.96
N TYR A 228 -0.39 20.50 -10.18
CA TYR A 228 -0.69 19.08 -10.16
C TYR A 228 -1.31 18.58 -11.48
N ALA A 229 -2.13 19.37 -12.16
CA ALA A 229 -2.61 19.02 -13.49
C ALA A 229 -1.49 18.99 -14.53
N LEU A 230 -0.55 19.94 -14.49
CA LEU A 230 0.64 19.90 -15.35
C LEU A 230 1.45 18.63 -15.08
N LEU A 231 1.66 18.29 -13.82
CA LEU A 231 2.37 17.08 -13.41
C LEU A 231 1.65 15.81 -13.89
N MET A 232 0.31 15.79 -13.83
CA MET A 232 -0.52 14.70 -14.35
C MET A 232 -0.37 14.56 -15.88
N ILE A 233 -0.29 15.67 -16.63
CA ILE A 233 0.00 15.64 -18.07
C ILE A 233 1.39 15.04 -18.32
N VAL A 234 2.40 15.49 -17.58
CA VAL A 234 3.79 14.97 -17.72
C VAL A 234 3.83 13.47 -17.42
N GLU A 235 3.24 13.02 -16.32
CA GLU A 235 3.17 11.59 -15.97
C GLU A 235 2.38 10.80 -17.01
N GLY A 236 1.26 11.33 -17.51
CA GLY A 236 0.48 10.73 -18.59
C GLY A 236 1.30 10.56 -19.87
N LEU A 237 2.05 11.58 -20.27
CA LEU A 237 2.95 11.51 -21.44
C LEU A 237 4.10 10.51 -21.23
N LEU A 238 4.67 10.44 -20.02
CA LEU A 238 5.68 9.44 -19.67
C LEU A 238 5.09 8.01 -19.78
N LEU A 239 3.84 7.79 -19.37
CA LEU A 239 3.15 6.51 -19.54
C LEU A 239 2.87 6.19 -21.01
N VAL A 240 2.48 7.18 -21.82
CA VAL A 240 2.32 7.01 -23.28
C VAL A 240 3.65 6.61 -23.91
N TRP A 241 4.72 7.32 -23.58
CA TRP A 241 6.08 7.04 -24.08
C TRP A 241 6.54 5.64 -23.65
N ALA A 242 6.41 5.30 -22.37
CA ALA A 242 6.76 3.97 -21.85
C ALA A 242 5.91 2.86 -22.47
N GLY A 243 4.60 3.09 -22.68
CA GLY A 243 3.69 2.17 -23.34
C GLY A 243 4.04 1.96 -24.81
N SER A 244 4.43 3.03 -25.52
CA SER A 244 4.91 2.97 -26.90
C SER A 244 6.22 2.18 -27.01
N TRP A 245 7.22 2.51 -26.18
CA TRP A 245 8.51 1.83 -26.14
C TRP A 245 8.38 0.33 -25.86
N ARG A 246 7.54 -0.04 -24.88
CA ARG A 246 7.30 -1.44 -24.50
C ARG A 246 6.25 -2.14 -25.37
N ARG A 247 5.63 -1.44 -26.33
CA ARG A 247 4.49 -1.92 -27.14
C ARG A 247 3.31 -2.42 -26.30
N LEU A 248 3.11 -1.86 -25.11
CA LEU A 248 2.03 -2.19 -24.18
C LEU A 248 0.85 -1.23 -24.38
N ARG A 249 -0.15 -1.66 -25.16
CA ARG A 249 -1.35 -0.86 -25.47
C ARG A 249 -2.06 -0.34 -24.21
N ARG A 250 -2.04 -1.11 -23.12
CA ARG A 250 -2.69 -0.74 -21.85
C ARG A 250 -2.08 0.51 -21.23
N LEU A 251 -0.75 0.56 -21.10
CA LEU A 251 -0.04 1.73 -20.57
C LEU A 251 -0.25 2.96 -21.46
N LEU A 252 -0.26 2.75 -22.78
CA LEU A 252 -0.54 3.81 -23.74
C LEU A 252 -1.95 4.39 -23.51
N TYR A 253 -2.99 3.55 -23.44
CA TYR A 253 -4.36 4.02 -23.21
C TYR A 253 -4.53 4.68 -21.84
N ILE A 254 -3.89 4.15 -20.80
CA ILE A 254 -3.91 4.78 -19.47
C ILE A 254 -3.24 6.15 -19.52
N GLY A 255 -2.08 6.28 -20.17
CA GLY A 255 -1.40 7.56 -20.32
C GLY A 255 -2.23 8.60 -21.09
N VAL A 256 -2.87 8.20 -22.20
CA VAL A 256 -3.79 9.07 -22.94
C VAL A 256 -4.99 9.48 -22.08
N LEU A 257 -5.60 8.52 -21.37
CA LEU A 257 -6.72 8.79 -20.47
C LEU A 257 -6.31 9.78 -19.36
N THR A 258 -5.12 9.62 -18.78
CA THR A 258 -4.57 10.53 -17.78
C THR A 258 -4.44 11.95 -18.32
N VAL A 259 -3.89 12.13 -19.53
CA VAL A 259 -3.77 13.46 -20.16
C VAL A 259 -5.16 14.07 -20.39
N ILE A 260 -6.12 13.28 -20.89
CA ILE A 260 -7.50 13.73 -21.08
C ILE A 260 -8.12 14.15 -19.74
N LEU A 261 -7.95 13.36 -18.69
CA LEU A 261 -8.48 13.67 -17.35
C LEU A 261 -7.85 14.93 -16.77
N ALA A 262 -6.55 15.15 -16.96
CA ALA A 262 -5.87 16.35 -16.50
C ALA A 262 -6.42 17.61 -17.19
N VAL A 263 -6.59 17.56 -18.51
CA VAL A 263 -7.17 18.68 -19.29
C VAL A 263 -8.63 18.90 -18.91
N ALA A 264 -9.43 17.83 -18.84
CA ALA A 264 -10.84 17.91 -18.46
C ALA A 264 -11.01 18.46 -17.04
N GLY A 265 -10.20 18.01 -16.08
CA GLY A 265 -10.21 18.48 -14.70
C GLY A 265 -9.92 19.98 -14.60
N GLN A 266 -8.93 20.49 -15.33
CA GLN A 266 -8.63 21.93 -15.38
C GLN A 266 -9.70 22.76 -16.09
N LEU A 267 -10.47 22.16 -17.00
CA LEU A 267 -11.58 22.84 -17.66
C LEU A 267 -12.83 22.96 -16.76
N VAL A 268 -12.95 22.15 -15.70
CA VAL A 268 -14.13 22.18 -14.81
C VAL A 268 -14.30 23.55 -14.16
N GLU A 269 -13.23 24.12 -13.61
CA GLU A 269 -13.29 25.41 -12.91
C GLU A 269 -13.71 26.59 -13.83
N PRO A 270 -13.11 26.80 -15.01
CA PRO A 270 -13.58 27.82 -15.93
C PRO A 270 -14.97 27.51 -16.50
N LEU A 271 -15.32 26.23 -16.71
CA LEU A 271 -16.67 25.86 -17.15
C LEU A 271 -17.74 26.21 -16.09
N LEU A 272 -17.45 26.00 -14.80
CA LEU A 272 -18.33 26.42 -13.71
C LEU A 272 -18.41 27.93 -13.54
N ALA A 273 -17.35 28.66 -13.92
CA ALA A 273 -17.35 30.12 -13.94
C ALA A 273 -18.10 30.72 -15.15
N LEU A 274 -18.37 29.93 -16.20
CA LEU A 274 -19.12 30.37 -17.37
C LEU A 274 -20.64 30.37 -17.11
N ASN A 275 -21.33 31.32 -17.72
CA ASN A 275 -22.79 31.37 -17.71
C ASN A 275 -23.36 30.09 -18.35
N SER A 276 -24.42 29.52 -17.75
CA SER A 276 -25.13 28.32 -18.21
C SER A 276 -25.47 28.32 -19.71
N PHE A 277 -25.70 29.49 -20.30
CA PHE A 277 -25.94 29.64 -21.73
C PHE A 277 -24.71 29.31 -22.60
N VAL A 278 -23.51 29.70 -22.17
CA VAL A 278 -22.25 29.40 -22.88
C VAL A 278 -21.94 27.91 -22.81
N LEU A 279 -22.19 27.28 -21.65
CA LEU A 279 -22.09 25.83 -21.47
C LEU A 279 -22.99 25.06 -22.45
N LEU A 280 -24.24 25.52 -22.65
CA LEU A 280 -25.19 24.91 -23.57
C LEU A 280 -24.73 25.01 -25.03
N LEU A 281 -24.20 26.17 -25.45
CA LEU A 281 -23.61 26.36 -26.78
C LEU A 281 -22.37 25.48 -26.99
N LEU A 282 -21.49 25.38 -26.00
CA LEU A 282 -20.28 24.57 -26.07
C LEU A 282 -20.63 23.08 -26.12
N GLY A 283 -21.62 22.64 -25.34
CA GLY A 283 -22.18 21.29 -25.40
C GLY A 283 -22.77 20.95 -26.77
N ALA A 284 -23.59 21.84 -27.35
CA ALA A 284 -24.13 21.67 -28.69
C ALA A 284 -23.02 21.62 -29.76
N GLY A 285 -21.99 22.45 -29.60
CA GLY A 285 -20.80 22.45 -30.46
C GLY A 285 -20.03 21.13 -30.43
N LEU A 286 -19.79 20.58 -29.24
CA LEU A 286 -19.12 19.28 -29.07
C LEU A 286 -19.92 18.12 -29.69
N VAL A 287 -21.25 18.11 -29.53
CA VAL A 287 -22.12 17.13 -30.18
C VAL A 287 -22.03 17.25 -31.69
N GLY A 288 -22.09 18.46 -32.23
CA GLY A 288 -21.92 18.71 -33.67
C GLY A 288 -20.56 18.24 -34.20
N LEU A 289 -19.48 18.45 -33.44
CA LEU A 289 -18.13 18.00 -33.78
C LEU A 289 -18.02 16.47 -33.75
N GLY A 290 -18.63 15.82 -32.77
CA GLY A 290 -18.74 14.36 -32.69
C GLY A 290 -19.41 13.76 -33.93
N VAL A 291 -20.56 14.32 -34.33
CA VAL A 291 -21.28 13.91 -35.55
C VAL A 291 -20.41 14.13 -36.80
N ALA A 292 -19.69 15.25 -36.87
CA ALA A 292 -18.81 15.54 -38.01
C ALA A 292 -17.63 14.56 -38.11
N LEU A 293 -17.03 14.18 -36.97
CA LEU A 293 -15.95 13.19 -36.91
C LEU A 293 -16.45 11.79 -37.28
N GLU A 294 -17.61 11.38 -36.80
CA GLU A 294 -18.21 10.09 -37.13
C GLU A 294 -18.46 9.97 -38.64
N ARG A 295 -19.03 11.01 -39.26
CA ARG A 295 -19.21 11.07 -40.72
C ARG A 295 -17.89 10.97 -41.48
N ARG A 296 -16.79 11.53 -40.94
CA ARG A 296 -15.47 11.40 -41.57
C ARG A 296 -14.89 9.99 -41.40
N LEU A 297 -15.08 9.36 -40.25
CA LEU A 297 -14.65 7.98 -40.02
C LEU A 297 -15.41 6.99 -40.90
N GLU A 298 -16.71 7.19 -41.12
CA GLU A 298 -17.48 6.39 -42.07
C GLU A 298 -16.95 6.51 -43.50
N LYS A 299 -16.62 7.72 -43.95
CA LYS A 299 -15.98 7.93 -45.26
C LYS A 299 -14.64 7.21 -45.38
N LEU A 300 -13.80 7.27 -44.33
CA LEU A 300 -12.52 6.56 -44.32
C LEU A 300 -12.69 5.04 -44.34
N ARG A 301 -13.69 4.50 -43.64
CA ARG A 301 -14.03 3.06 -43.68
C ARG A 301 -14.56 2.63 -45.05
N GLY A 302 -15.37 3.47 -45.69
CA GLY A 302 -15.85 3.25 -47.06
C GLY A 302 -14.68 3.17 -48.05
N PHE A 303 -13.79 4.17 -48.00
CA PHE A 303 -12.58 4.20 -48.83
C PHE A 303 -11.68 2.98 -48.60
N SER A 304 -11.49 2.57 -47.35
CA SER A 304 -10.71 1.35 -47.04
C SER A 304 -11.32 0.07 -47.62
N LYS A 305 -12.65 -0.03 -47.72
CA LYS A 305 -13.33 -1.16 -48.35
C LYS A 305 -13.19 -1.13 -49.87
N GLU A 306 -13.33 0.04 -50.48
CA GLU A 306 -13.14 0.22 -51.93
C GLU A 306 -11.72 -0.12 -52.36
N VAL A 307 -10.70 0.35 -51.63
CA VAL A 307 -9.29 0.01 -51.89
C VAL A 307 -9.05 -1.49 -51.76
N ARG A 308 -9.69 -2.15 -50.79
CA ARG A 308 -9.59 -3.60 -50.63
C ARG A 308 -10.22 -4.36 -51.81
N GLN A 309 -11.39 -3.94 -52.28
CA GLN A 309 -12.05 -4.53 -53.44
C GLN A 309 -11.25 -4.32 -54.72
N LEU A 310 -10.65 -3.13 -54.88
CA LEU A 310 -9.73 -2.86 -55.98
C LEU A 310 -8.50 -3.74 -55.91
N MET A 311 -7.93 -4.03 -54.74
CA MET A 311 -6.82 -4.97 -54.66
C MET A 311 -7.22 -6.42 -54.98
N GLU A 312 -8.40 -6.86 -54.50
CA GLU A 312 -8.92 -8.21 -54.75
C GLU A 312 -9.27 -8.44 -56.25
N SER A 313 -9.53 -7.38 -57.02
CA SER A 313 -9.79 -7.50 -58.46
C SER A 313 -8.53 -7.54 -59.33
N TRP A 314 -7.33 -7.39 -58.74
CA TRP A 314 -6.05 -7.45 -59.44
C TRP A 314 -5.35 -8.81 -59.26
N GLU A 315 -5.90 -9.69 -58.42
CA GLU A 315 -5.57 -11.11 -58.30
C GLU A 315 -6.49 -11.95 -59.21
#